data_AF-A0A0U5JQG4-F1
#
_entry.id   AF-A0A0U5JQG4-F1
#
_cell.length_a   1.000
_cell.length_b   1.000
_cell.length_c   1.000
_cell.angle_alpha   90.00
_cell.angle_beta   90.00
_cell.angle_gamma   90.00
#
_symmetry.space_group_name_H-M   'P 1'
#
loop_
_entity.id
_entity.type
_entity.pdbx_description
1 polymer ?
#
loop_
_entity_poly.entity_id
_entity_poly.type
_entity_poly.pdbx_seq_one_letter_code
_entity_poly.pdbx_strand_id
1 'polypeptide(L)'
;MKNPFNPSFGIQPTVLLDREEVQSKLVKDIKALDTPYRTTLIYGNRGVGKTVFMNSVGKQIDQDPTWITIHLIIGDNMVGRLAEMIYQQSTNKIKKVFNQLSDINFEIGGLGLKFTLNDKQTSNYQLVLKKMLKILDKNNQKVLVMIDEAQEVTGMVELASVYQVMISEGLPISIIMTGLPKNVQELQNNHVLTFLLRSGRISPSPLNYYDIRAQYQQALKVRDPEISPEVVRRAALLSDGYAYAFQLLGYLLWESPDKHITMKTIDSIQPEYQAQLSRNAYSKMLEELSIMDQQFVITMAKASEYPVSTSCLRTKLKKKPGYIGMYRRRLIDSQLITPAGYGKLKFTLPLFKQFLLDDGQYLVNYTPFVKLS
;
A
#
# COMPACT_ATOMS: atom_id res chain seq x y z
N MET A 1 -19.51 6.88 22.39
CA MET A 1 -19.50 6.70 20.91
C MET A 1 -18.25 5.91 20.54
N LYS A 2 -18.31 5.07 19.49
CA LYS A 2 -17.13 4.33 19.01
C LYS A 2 -16.14 5.29 18.35
N ASN A 3 -14.84 5.07 18.55
CA ASN A 3 -13.79 5.84 17.91
C ASN A 3 -13.87 5.73 16.38
N PRO A 4 -13.94 6.85 15.63
CA PRO A 4 -14.07 6.83 14.18
C PRO A 4 -12.70 6.73 13.48
N PHE A 5 -11.60 6.91 14.21
CA PHE A 5 -10.24 6.65 13.74
C PHE A 5 -9.85 5.21 13.98
N ASN A 6 -9.13 4.63 13.03
CA ASN A 6 -8.66 3.25 13.16
C ASN A 6 -7.25 3.10 12.57
N PRO A 7 -6.20 3.02 13.41
CA PRO A 7 -4.84 2.77 12.96
C PRO A 7 -4.56 1.29 12.70
N SER A 8 -5.51 0.37 12.95
CA SER A 8 -5.32 -1.06 12.72
C SER A 8 -5.20 -1.42 11.24
N PHE A 9 -4.55 -2.55 10.98
CA PHE A 9 -4.30 -3.04 9.63
C PHE A 9 -5.58 -3.48 8.91
N GLY A 10 -5.65 -3.21 7.60
CA GLY A 10 -6.60 -3.82 6.67
C GLY A 10 -8.06 -3.35 6.75
N ILE A 11 -8.48 -2.70 7.85
CA ILE A 11 -9.84 -2.17 7.98
C ILE A 11 -9.89 -0.76 7.40
N GLN A 12 -10.85 -0.51 6.50
CA GLN A 12 -11.09 0.85 6.02
C GLN A 12 -11.60 1.71 7.19
N PRO A 13 -10.88 2.78 7.57
CA PRO A 13 -11.31 3.64 8.67
C PRO A 13 -12.59 4.39 8.27
N THR A 14 -13.43 4.69 9.26
CA THR A 14 -14.64 5.50 9.04
C THR A 14 -14.26 6.91 8.61
N VAL A 15 -13.21 7.46 9.21
CA VAL A 15 -12.61 8.72 8.79
C VAL A 15 -11.61 8.44 7.67
N LEU A 16 -12.00 8.72 6.43
CA LEU A 16 -11.16 8.57 5.25
C LEU A 16 -10.90 9.93 4.63
N LEU A 17 -9.64 10.23 4.31
CA LEU A 17 -9.31 11.40 3.51
C LEU A 17 -9.39 11.03 2.04
N ASP A 18 -10.14 11.84 1.32
CA ASP A 18 -10.61 11.48 0.01
C ASP A 18 -9.51 11.64 -1.07
N ARG A 19 -9.45 10.66 -1.97
CA ARG A 19 -8.63 10.67 -3.19
C ARG A 19 -9.52 10.37 -4.40
N GLU A 20 -10.78 10.78 -4.34
CA GLU A 20 -11.88 10.44 -5.23
C GLU A 20 -11.53 10.61 -6.70
N GLU A 21 -10.85 11.70 -7.08
CA GLU A 21 -10.50 11.94 -8.48
C GLU A 21 -9.57 10.85 -9.05
N VAL A 22 -8.50 10.53 -8.32
CA VAL A 22 -7.52 9.51 -8.75
C VAL A 22 -8.16 8.11 -8.71
N GLN A 23 -8.98 7.84 -7.70
CA GLN A 23 -9.71 6.57 -7.59
C GLN A 23 -10.71 6.41 -8.73
N SER A 24 -11.53 7.42 -8.99
CA SER A 24 -12.55 7.42 -10.04
C SER A 24 -11.93 7.28 -11.42
N LYS A 25 -10.79 7.95 -11.66
CA LYS A 25 -10.03 7.78 -12.89
C LYS A 25 -9.53 6.34 -13.04
N LEU A 26 -8.93 5.77 -12.00
CA LEU A 26 -8.48 4.38 -12.03
C LEU A 26 -9.63 3.40 -12.27
N VAL A 27 -10.79 3.61 -11.64
CA VAL A 27 -11.98 2.78 -11.88
C VAL A 27 -12.38 2.81 -13.36
N LYS A 28 -12.41 4.00 -13.98
CA LYS A 28 -12.68 4.13 -15.42
C LYS A 28 -11.64 3.39 -16.26
N ASP A 29 -10.36 3.59 -15.96
CA ASP A 29 -9.27 2.97 -16.72
C ASP A 29 -9.27 1.43 -16.60
N ILE A 30 -9.58 0.89 -15.41
CA ILE A 30 -9.74 -0.55 -15.18
C ILE A 30 -10.95 -1.08 -15.96
N LYS A 31 -12.06 -0.35 -15.96
CA LYS A 31 -13.29 -0.77 -16.65
C LYS A 31 -13.17 -0.78 -18.17
N ALA A 32 -12.27 0.04 -18.73
CA ALA A 32 -12.02 0.10 -20.17
C ALA A 32 -11.27 -1.12 -20.72
N LEU A 33 -10.52 -1.86 -19.88
CA LEU A 33 -9.76 -3.08 -20.21
C LEU A 33 -8.65 -2.95 -21.27
N ASP A 34 -8.56 -1.84 -21.99
CA ASP A 34 -7.57 -1.53 -23.03
C ASP A 34 -6.49 -0.53 -22.57
N THR A 35 -6.50 -0.17 -21.29
CA THR A 35 -5.54 0.76 -20.70
C THR A 35 -4.38 0.04 -20.01
N PRO A 36 -3.21 0.69 -19.86
CA PRO A 36 -2.13 0.17 -19.02
C PRO A 36 -2.54 -0.05 -17.56
N TYR A 37 -3.57 0.65 -17.07
CA TYR A 37 -4.06 0.58 -15.69
C TYR A 37 -5.01 -0.59 -15.44
N ARG A 38 -5.38 -1.35 -16.48
CA ARG A 38 -5.98 -2.69 -16.32
C ARG A 38 -5.12 -3.59 -15.41
N THR A 39 -3.80 -3.43 -15.50
CA THR A 39 -2.85 -3.97 -14.52
C THR A 39 -2.30 -2.79 -13.75
N THR A 40 -2.63 -2.66 -12.47
CA THR A 40 -2.20 -1.52 -11.66
C THR A 40 -1.35 -1.97 -10.47
N LEU A 41 -0.26 -1.26 -10.25
CA LEU A 41 0.59 -1.40 -9.07
C LEU A 41 0.54 -0.13 -8.23
N ILE A 42 -0.03 -0.25 -7.04
CA ILE A 42 -0.07 0.80 -6.02
C ILE A 42 1.15 0.62 -5.10
N TYR A 43 2.08 1.56 -5.10
CA TYR A 43 3.34 1.39 -4.36
C TYR A 43 3.69 2.61 -3.51
N GLY A 44 4.46 2.36 -2.46
CA GLY A 44 4.85 3.36 -1.48
C GLY A 44 5.10 2.74 -0.12
N ASN A 45 5.53 3.55 0.84
CA ASN A 45 5.94 3.06 2.16
C ASN A 45 4.79 2.48 2.97
N ARG A 46 5.12 1.78 4.06
CA ARG A 46 4.14 1.35 5.05
C ARG A 46 3.33 2.56 5.55
N GLY A 47 2.03 2.36 5.81
CA GLY A 47 1.17 3.40 6.37
C GLY A 47 0.74 4.55 5.45
N VAL A 48 1.13 4.60 4.16
CA VAL A 48 0.68 5.66 3.22
C VAL A 48 -0.75 5.47 2.68
N GLY A 49 -1.42 4.39 3.10
CA GLY A 49 -2.81 4.08 2.71
C GLY A 49 -2.96 3.32 1.39
N LYS A 50 -2.01 2.44 1.02
CA LYS A 50 -2.09 1.63 -0.21
C LYS A 50 -3.28 0.67 -0.21
N THR A 51 -3.39 -0.16 0.82
CA THR A 51 -4.50 -1.12 0.99
C THR A 51 -5.85 -0.41 1.03
N VAL A 52 -5.93 0.69 1.77
CA VAL A 52 -7.13 1.53 1.84
C VAL A 52 -7.52 2.08 0.46
N PHE A 53 -6.55 2.55 -0.32
CA PHE A 53 -6.77 3.00 -1.70
C PHE A 53 -7.27 1.87 -2.60
N MET A 54 -6.60 0.70 -2.58
CA MET A 54 -7.00 -0.48 -3.34
C MET A 54 -8.44 -0.91 -3.00
N ASN A 55 -8.76 -0.99 -1.70
CA ASN A 55 -10.09 -1.40 -1.22
C ASN A 55 -11.17 -0.39 -1.63
N SER A 56 -10.87 0.91 -1.64
CA SER A 56 -11.81 1.94 -2.10
C SER A 56 -12.15 1.77 -3.58
N VAL A 57 -11.14 1.52 -4.42
CA VAL A 57 -11.30 1.24 -5.85
C VAL A 57 -12.09 -0.04 -6.07
N GLY A 58 -11.74 -1.11 -5.34
CA GLY A 58 -12.48 -2.37 -5.36
C GLY A 58 -13.95 -2.18 -5.00
N LYS A 59 -14.25 -1.44 -3.93
CA LYS A 59 -15.62 -1.14 -3.49
C LYS A 59 -16.41 -0.34 -4.53
N GLN A 60 -15.79 0.62 -5.22
CA GLN A 60 -16.45 1.34 -6.32
C GLN A 60 -16.73 0.44 -7.53
N ILE A 61 -15.85 -0.51 -7.83
CA ILE A 61 -16.06 -1.48 -8.91
C ILE A 61 -17.15 -2.49 -8.52
N ASP A 62 -17.19 -2.92 -7.26
CA ASP A 62 -18.16 -3.87 -6.71
C ASP A 62 -19.62 -3.35 -6.73
N GLN A 63 -19.81 -2.03 -6.85
CA GLN A 63 -21.15 -1.44 -7.07
C GLN A 63 -21.74 -1.81 -8.45
N ASP A 64 -20.90 -2.28 -9.38
CA ASP A 64 -21.31 -2.72 -10.71
C ASP A 64 -21.52 -4.24 -10.72
N PRO A 65 -22.76 -4.74 -10.88
CA PRO A 65 -23.07 -6.18 -10.79
C PRO A 65 -22.47 -7.00 -11.94
N THR A 66 -21.89 -6.35 -12.95
CA THR A 66 -21.14 -7.00 -14.02
C THR A 66 -19.70 -7.35 -13.61
N TRP A 67 -19.26 -6.94 -12.42
CA TRP A 67 -17.93 -7.23 -11.89
C TRP A 67 -17.97 -8.22 -10.75
N ILE A 68 -16.95 -9.08 -10.72
CA ILE A 68 -16.62 -9.95 -9.59
C ILE A 68 -15.32 -9.42 -9.00
N THR A 69 -15.35 -8.96 -7.75
CA THR A 69 -14.20 -8.36 -7.07
C THR A 69 -13.59 -9.35 -6.07
N ILE A 70 -12.36 -9.79 -6.32
CA ILE A 70 -11.70 -10.87 -5.57
C ILE A 70 -10.48 -10.34 -4.83
N HIS A 71 -10.46 -10.50 -3.51
CA HIS A 71 -9.26 -10.33 -2.69
C HIS A 71 -8.46 -11.64 -2.65
N LEU A 72 -7.34 -11.70 -3.37
CA LEU A 72 -6.52 -12.91 -3.46
C LEU A 72 -5.32 -12.81 -2.53
N ILE A 73 -5.20 -13.79 -1.61
CA ILE A 73 -4.11 -13.87 -0.65
C ILE A 73 -2.87 -14.47 -1.31
N ILE A 74 -1.71 -13.84 -1.09
CA ILE A 74 -0.41 -14.31 -1.57
C ILE A 74 -0.05 -15.65 -0.92
N GLY A 75 0.49 -16.58 -1.71
CA GLY A 75 0.98 -17.87 -1.24
C GLY A 75 1.07 -18.85 -2.41
N ASP A 76 0.95 -20.14 -2.12
CA ASP A 76 0.97 -21.17 -3.15
C ASP A 76 -0.40 -21.33 -3.85
N ASN A 77 -0.42 -21.97 -5.01
CA ASN A 77 -1.65 -22.29 -5.77
C ASN A 77 -2.61 -21.09 -5.94
N MET A 78 -2.08 -19.90 -6.26
CA MET A 78 -2.90 -18.69 -6.40
C MET A 78 -3.89 -18.79 -7.57
N VAL A 79 -3.52 -19.47 -8.66
CA VAL A 79 -4.38 -19.68 -9.83
C VAL A 79 -5.59 -20.53 -9.46
N GLY A 80 -5.38 -21.63 -8.73
CA GLY A 80 -6.46 -22.48 -8.24
C GLY A 80 -7.39 -21.73 -7.30
N ARG A 81 -6.85 -21.03 -6.29
CA ARG A 81 -7.64 -20.21 -5.37
C ARG A 81 -8.45 -19.12 -6.09
N LEU A 82 -7.88 -18.48 -7.11
CA LEU A 82 -8.61 -17.52 -7.94
C LEU A 82 -9.80 -18.19 -8.64
N ALA A 83 -9.60 -19.37 -9.24
CA ALA A 83 -10.69 -20.12 -9.87
C ALA A 83 -11.78 -20.49 -8.86
N GLU A 84 -11.41 -20.96 -7.66
CA GLU A 84 -12.35 -21.26 -6.57
C GLU A 84 -13.18 -20.02 -6.19
N MET A 85 -12.53 -18.87 -5.99
CA MET A 85 -13.20 -17.63 -5.60
C MET A 85 -14.12 -17.09 -6.70
N ILE A 86 -13.71 -17.15 -7.97
CA ILE A 86 -14.58 -16.81 -9.10
C ILE A 86 -15.82 -17.69 -9.09
N TYR A 87 -15.65 -19.01 -8.92
CA TYR A 87 -16.79 -19.92 -8.87
C TYR A 87 -17.73 -19.56 -7.73
N GLN A 88 -17.22 -19.37 -6.50
CA GLN A 88 -18.02 -19.07 -5.32
C GLN A 88 -18.82 -17.78 -5.44
N GLN A 89 -18.20 -16.71 -5.96
CA GLN A 89 -18.81 -15.39 -6.09
C GLN A 89 -19.69 -15.24 -7.34
N SER A 90 -19.61 -16.18 -8.29
CA SER A 90 -20.48 -16.19 -9.46
C SER A 90 -21.93 -16.48 -9.11
N THR A 91 -22.85 -15.92 -9.92
CA THR A 91 -24.30 -16.16 -9.77
C THR A 91 -24.67 -17.61 -10.02
N ASN A 92 -25.82 -18.06 -9.49
CA ASN A 92 -26.32 -19.43 -9.74
C ASN A 92 -26.49 -19.75 -11.23
N LYS A 93 -26.85 -18.75 -12.06
CA LYS A 93 -26.94 -18.92 -13.50
C LYS A 93 -25.59 -19.31 -14.10
N ILE A 94 -24.53 -18.64 -13.68
CA ILE A 94 -23.18 -18.86 -14.21
C ILE A 94 -22.55 -20.12 -13.64
N LYS A 95 -22.78 -20.42 -12.36
CA LYS A 95 -22.41 -21.72 -11.76
C LYS A 95 -23.00 -22.91 -12.52
N LYS A 96 -24.26 -22.82 -12.99
CA LYS A 96 -24.85 -23.86 -13.84
C LYS A 96 -24.09 -24.03 -15.16
N VAL A 97 -23.67 -22.93 -15.79
CA VAL A 97 -22.87 -22.98 -17.04
C VAL A 97 -21.48 -23.56 -16.78
N PHE A 98 -20.86 -23.22 -15.63
CA PHE A 98 -19.60 -23.84 -15.21
C PHE A 98 -19.75 -25.35 -15.05
N ASN A 99 -20.78 -25.82 -14.33
CA ASN A 99 -21.02 -27.23 -14.06
C ASN A 99 -21.43 -28.05 -15.31
N GLN A 100 -21.87 -27.37 -16.38
CA GLN A 100 -22.17 -28.01 -17.67
C GLN A 100 -20.91 -28.28 -18.52
N LEU A 101 -19.76 -27.77 -18.11
CA LEU A 101 -18.49 -28.10 -18.75
C LEU A 101 -18.14 -29.56 -18.46
N SER A 102 -18.36 -30.43 -19.45
CA SER A 102 -18.03 -31.86 -19.40
C SER A 102 -16.60 -32.19 -18.97
N ASP A 103 -15.68 -31.24 -19.15
CA ASP A 103 -14.25 -31.43 -18.92
C ASP A 103 -13.80 -31.02 -17.51
N ILE A 104 -14.68 -30.40 -16.71
CA ILE A 104 -14.34 -29.87 -15.38
C ILE A 104 -15.31 -30.45 -14.35
N ASN A 105 -14.83 -31.38 -13.52
CA ASN A 105 -15.59 -31.83 -12.36
C ASN A 105 -15.35 -30.86 -11.20
N PHE A 106 -16.44 -30.24 -10.74
CA PHE A 106 -16.46 -29.40 -9.55
C PHE A 106 -16.86 -30.27 -8.36
N GLU A 107 -15.87 -30.70 -7.56
CA GLU A 107 -16.14 -31.40 -6.30
C GLU A 107 -16.11 -30.41 -5.14
N ILE A 108 -17.26 -30.20 -4.50
CA ILE A 108 -17.36 -29.44 -3.25
C ILE A 108 -17.24 -30.44 -2.10
N GLY A 109 -16.11 -30.45 -1.40
CA GLY A 109 -15.88 -31.26 -0.21
C GLY A 109 -15.72 -30.40 1.04
N GLY A 110 -15.89 -30.96 2.25
CA GLY A 110 -15.86 -30.24 3.54
C GLY A 110 -14.59 -29.44 3.89
N LEU A 111 -13.59 -29.40 3.00
CA LEU A 111 -12.36 -28.60 3.13
C LEU A 111 -12.10 -27.65 1.95
N GLY A 112 -12.98 -27.58 0.93
CA GLY A 112 -12.81 -26.68 -0.22
C GLY A 112 -13.37 -27.21 -1.55
N LEU A 113 -13.23 -26.39 -2.59
CA LEU A 113 -13.55 -26.74 -3.98
C LEU A 113 -12.35 -27.42 -4.62
N LYS A 114 -12.49 -28.65 -5.11
CA LYS A 114 -11.47 -29.33 -5.92
C LYS A 114 -11.89 -29.33 -7.38
N PHE A 115 -10.95 -28.97 -8.25
CA PHE A 115 -11.11 -29.04 -9.70
C PHE A 115 -10.36 -30.25 -10.23
N THR A 116 -11.10 -31.22 -10.76
CA THR A 116 -10.54 -32.42 -11.37
C THR A 116 -10.86 -32.38 -12.87
N LEU A 117 -9.81 -32.35 -13.71
CA LEU A 117 -9.96 -32.55 -15.15
C LEU A 117 -10.04 -34.07 -15.41
N ASN A 118 -10.84 -34.50 -16.39
CA ASN A 118 -11.04 -35.92 -16.68
C ASN A 118 -9.75 -36.65 -17.16
N ASP A 119 -8.74 -35.92 -17.63
CA ASP A 119 -7.42 -36.47 -17.95
C ASP A 119 -6.48 -36.40 -16.74
N LYS A 120 -5.90 -37.54 -16.36
CA LYS A 120 -5.05 -37.78 -15.17
C LYS A 120 -3.69 -37.05 -15.15
N GLN A 121 -3.63 -35.79 -15.56
CA GLN A 121 -2.48 -34.90 -15.35
C GLN A 121 -2.91 -33.77 -14.42
N THR A 122 -2.07 -33.48 -13.42
CA THR A 122 -2.20 -32.42 -12.41
C THR A 122 -2.99 -31.22 -12.90
N SER A 123 -4.00 -30.84 -12.11
CA SER A 123 -4.96 -29.75 -12.32
C SER A 123 -4.37 -28.59 -13.11
N ASN A 124 -4.66 -28.52 -14.42
CA ASN A 124 -4.28 -27.38 -15.26
C ASN A 124 -5.22 -26.21 -14.92
N TYR A 125 -5.00 -25.59 -13.76
CA TYR A 125 -5.79 -24.46 -13.26
C TYR A 125 -5.78 -23.29 -14.25
N GLN A 126 -4.73 -23.15 -15.07
CA GLN A 126 -4.71 -22.21 -16.19
C GLN A 126 -5.81 -22.50 -17.21
N LEU A 127 -5.99 -23.75 -17.63
CA LEU A 127 -7.06 -24.14 -18.57
C LEU A 127 -8.44 -23.92 -17.96
N VAL A 128 -8.62 -24.28 -16.68
CA VAL A 128 -9.87 -24.07 -15.93
C VAL A 128 -10.21 -22.58 -15.87
N LEU A 129 -9.28 -21.76 -15.38
CA LEU A 129 -9.46 -20.31 -15.26
C LEU A 129 -9.77 -19.67 -16.61
N LYS A 130 -9.06 -20.07 -17.68
CA LYS A 130 -9.31 -19.60 -19.04
C LYS A 130 -10.73 -19.92 -19.51
N LYS A 131 -11.20 -21.16 -19.32
CA LYS A 131 -12.57 -21.55 -19.68
C LYS A 131 -13.60 -20.74 -18.88
N MET A 132 -13.37 -20.56 -17.58
CA MET A 132 -14.25 -19.76 -16.72
C MET A 132 -14.33 -18.30 -17.18
N LEU A 133 -13.19 -17.65 -17.45
CA LEU A 133 -13.15 -16.27 -17.93
C LEU A 133 -13.86 -16.10 -19.29
N LYS A 134 -13.76 -17.08 -20.20
CA LYS A 134 -14.52 -17.06 -21.47
C LYS A 134 -16.02 -17.15 -21.27
N ILE A 135 -16.47 -17.92 -20.27
CA ILE A 135 -17.90 -17.99 -19.91
C ILE A 135 -18.37 -16.66 -19.33
N LEU A 136 -17.58 -16.08 -18.42
CA LEU A 136 -17.88 -14.76 -17.85
C LEU A 136 -18.00 -13.70 -18.95
N ASP A 137 -17.05 -13.68 -19.89
CA ASP A 137 -17.04 -12.75 -21.02
C ASP A 137 -18.33 -12.83 -21.85
N LYS A 138 -18.74 -14.05 -22.23
CA LYS A 138 -20.01 -14.30 -22.95
C LYS A 138 -21.25 -13.87 -22.17
N ASN A 139 -21.16 -13.76 -20.84
CA ASN A 139 -22.22 -13.29 -19.96
C ASN A 139 -22.03 -11.83 -19.53
N ASN A 140 -21.16 -11.07 -20.20
CA ASN A 140 -20.79 -9.69 -19.88
C ASN A 140 -20.35 -9.51 -18.42
N GLN A 141 -19.67 -10.50 -17.87
CA GLN A 141 -19.05 -10.43 -16.54
C GLN A 141 -17.54 -10.28 -16.63
N LYS A 142 -16.99 -9.50 -15.72
CA LYS A 142 -15.57 -9.16 -15.63
C LYS A 142 -15.05 -9.45 -14.23
N VAL A 143 -13.74 -9.66 -14.11
CA VAL A 143 -13.09 -9.99 -12.84
C VAL A 143 -12.06 -8.93 -12.50
N LEU A 144 -12.12 -8.40 -11.28
CA LEU A 144 -11.05 -7.63 -10.67
C LEU A 144 -10.38 -8.48 -9.60
N VAL A 145 -9.08 -8.72 -9.74
CA VAL A 145 -8.28 -9.37 -8.69
C VAL A 145 -7.48 -8.30 -7.95
N MET A 146 -7.56 -8.31 -6.62
CA MET A 146 -6.86 -7.41 -5.73
C MET A 146 -5.90 -8.21 -4.85
N ILE A 147 -4.63 -7.83 -4.87
CA ILE A 147 -3.54 -8.53 -4.17
C ILE A 147 -2.80 -7.52 -3.31
N ASP A 148 -2.88 -7.66 -1.99
CA ASP A 148 -2.16 -6.78 -1.06
C ASP A 148 -0.74 -7.30 -0.81
N GLU A 149 0.23 -6.40 -0.71
CA GLU A 149 1.65 -6.70 -0.45
C GLU A 149 2.30 -7.69 -1.44
N ALA A 150 2.01 -7.53 -2.75
CA ALA A 150 2.60 -8.30 -3.83
C ALA A 150 4.13 -8.41 -3.70
N GLN A 151 4.63 -9.63 -3.78
CA GLN A 151 6.02 -10.00 -3.59
C GLN A 151 6.39 -11.21 -4.46
N GLU A 152 7.69 -11.41 -4.68
CA GLU A 152 8.20 -12.49 -5.54
C GLU A 152 8.12 -13.84 -4.82
N VAL A 153 7.00 -14.54 -5.00
CA VAL A 153 6.80 -15.93 -4.56
C VAL A 153 6.33 -16.80 -5.73
N THR A 154 6.54 -18.11 -5.64
CA THR A 154 6.21 -19.06 -6.72
C THR A 154 4.78 -18.91 -7.24
N GLY A 155 3.79 -18.83 -6.35
CA GLY A 155 2.39 -18.66 -6.76
C GLY A 155 2.09 -17.32 -7.43
N MET A 156 2.83 -16.25 -7.10
CA MET A 156 2.70 -14.95 -7.75
C MET A 156 3.30 -14.98 -9.17
N VAL A 157 4.45 -15.63 -9.33
CA VAL A 157 5.08 -15.84 -10.65
C VAL A 157 4.19 -16.67 -11.57
N GLU A 158 3.60 -17.74 -11.04
CA GLU A 158 2.63 -18.58 -11.75
C GLU A 158 1.39 -17.77 -12.17
N LEU A 159 0.75 -17.08 -11.22
CA LEU A 159 -0.44 -16.26 -11.49
C LEU A 159 -0.17 -15.20 -12.55
N ALA A 160 0.96 -14.50 -12.43
CA ALA A 160 1.35 -13.46 -13.36
C ALA A 160 1.57 -14.00 -14.79
N SER A 161 2.19 -15.18 -14.91
CA SER A 161 2.38 -15.88 -16.19
C SER A 161 1.04 -16.26 -16.84
N VAL A 162 0.13 -16.82 -16.04
CA VAL A 162 -1.23 -17.18 -16.50
C VAL A 162 -2.00 -15.94 -16.90
N TYR A 163 -1.98 -14.90 -16.07
CA TYR A 163 -2.64 -13.63 -16.33
C TYR A 163 -2.15 -12.97 -17.62
N GLN A 164 -0.85 -12.98 -17.90
CA GLN A 164 -0.29 -12.46 -19.15
C GLN A 164 -0.91 -13.13 -20.39
N VAL A 165 -1.16 -14.44 -20.34
CA VAL A 165 -1.86 -15.15 -21.42
C VAL A 165 -3.32 -14.70 -21.50
N MET A 166 -4.01 -14.56 -20.37
CA MET A 166 -5.42 -14.14 -20.33
C MET A 166 -5.63 -12.74 -20.94
N ILE A 167 -4.75 -11.78 -20.60
CA ILE A 167 -4.84 -10.43 -21.16
C ILE A 167 -4.55 -10.42 -22.66
N SER A 168 -3.61 -11.24 -23.14
CA SER A 168 -3.27 -11.32 -24.57
C SER A 168 -4.41 -11.89 -25.42
N GLU A 169 -5.27 -12.71 -24.81
CA GLU A 169 -6.46 -13.27 -25.44
C GLU A 169 -7.71 -12.38 -25.28
N GLY A 170 -7.56 -11.18 -24.70
CA GLY A 170 -8.66 -10.23 -24.51
C GLY A 170 -9.68 -10.64 -23.44
N LEU A 171 -9.35 -11.59 -22.55
CA LEU A 171 -10.29 -12.08 -21.54
C LEU A 171 -10.61 -11.01 -20.48
N PRO A 172 -11.78 -11.04 -19.81
CA PRO A 172 -12.27 -9.92 -19.00
C PRO A 172 -11.72 -9.94 -17.56
N ILE A 173 -10.39 -9.81 -17.40
CA ILE A 173 -9.71 -9.85 -16.09
C ILE A 173 -8.75 -8.67 -15.92
N SER A 174 -8.82 -8.01 -14.77
CA SER A 174 -7.93 -6.92 -14.34
C SER A 174 -7.28 -7.25 -13.01
N ILE A 175 -6.09 -6.70 -12.76
CA ILE A 175 -5.37 -6.89 -11.49
C ILE A 175 -4.99 -5.53 -10.89
N ILE A 176 -5.27 -5.34 -9.61
CA ILE A 176 -4.64 -4.32 -8.76
C ILE A 176 -3.76 -5.03 -7.74
N MET A 177 -2.52 -4.57 -7.62
CA MET A 177 -1.58 -5.01 -6.60
C MET A 177 -1.18 -3.82 -5.73
N THR A 178 -0.91 -4.07 -4.45
CA THR A 178 -0.10 -3.15 -3.66
C THR A 178 1.29 -3.72 -3.41
N GLY A 179 2.28 -2.88 -3.18
CA GLY A 179 3.62 -3.35 -2.85
C GLY A 179 4.48 -2.30 -2.14
N LEU A 180 5.46 -2.78 -1.37
CA LEU A 180 6.53 -1.94 -0.86
C LEU A 180 7.55 -1.65 -1.97
N PRO A 181 8.28 -0.52 -1.93
CA PRO A 181 9.27 -0.20 -2.97
C PRO A 181 10.27 -1.32 -3.25
N LYS A 182 10.72 -2.02 -2.19
CA LYS A 182 11.63 -3.17 -2.32
C LYS A 182 10.99 -4.34 -3.08
N ASN A 183 9.80 -4.77 -2.68
CA ASN A 183 9.09 -5.87 -3.34
C ASN A 183 8.78 -5.54 -4.79
N VAL A 184 8.40 -4.28 -5.06
CA VAL A 184 8.19 -3.81 -6.44
C VAL A 184 9.48 -3.89 -7.24
N GLN A 185 10.63 -3.55 -6.65
CA GLN A 185 11.93 -3.69 -7.32
C GLN A 185 12.30 -5.16 -7.59
N GLU A 186 12.03 -6.07 -6.65
CA GLU A 186 12.24 -7.51 -6.82
C GLU A 186 11.40 -8.07 -7.98
N LEU A 187 10.08 -7.79 -7.97
CA LEU A 187 9.17 -8.16 -9.05
C LEU A 187 9.62 -7.62 -10.42
N GLN A 188 10.24 -6.44 -10.47
CA GLN A 188 10.76 -5.84 -11.71
C GLN A 188 12.04 -6.50 -12.23
N ASN A 189 12.87 -7.03 -11.34
CA ASN A 189 14.12 -7.70 -11.70
C ASN A 189 13.90 -9.16 -12.13
N ASN A 190 12.74 -9.73 -11.81
CA ASN A 190 12.40 -11.08 -12.25
C ASN A 190 12.06 -11.10 -13.75
N HIS A 191 12.79 -11.95 -14.50
CA HIS A 191 12.68 -12.06 -15.95
C HIS A 191 11.29 -12.49 -16.47
N VAL A 192 10.53 -13.26 -15.67
CA VAL A 192 9.16 -13.69 -15.99
C VAL A 192 8.16 -12.57 -15.77
N LEU A 193 8.37 -11.76 -14.74
CA LEU A 193 7.45 -10.72 -14.29
C LEU A 193 7.66 -9.37 -15.00
N THR A 194 8.53 -9.32 -16.01
CA THR A 194 8.87 -8.08 -16.74
C THR A 194 7.66 -7.38 -17.38
N PHE A 195 6.56 -8.09 -17.66
CA PHE A 195 5.33 -7.43 -18.14
C PHE A 195 4.73 -6.47 -17.10
N LEU A 196 4.96 -6.70 -15.80
CA LEU A 196 4.56 -5.78 -14.73
C LEU A 196 5.25 -4.42 -14.86
N LEU A 197 6.38 -4.31 -15.58
CA LEU A 197 7.01 -3.03 -15.88
C LEU A 197 6.08 -2.10 -16.67
N ARG A 198 5.14 -2.66 -17.44
CA ARG A 198 4.17 -1.95 -18.28
C ARG A 198 2.84 -1.69 -17.56
N SER A 199 2.71 -2.13 -16.31
CA SER A 199 1.54 -1.86 -15.48
C SER A 199 1.41 -0.36 -15.18
N GLY A 200 0.18 0.13 -15.10
CA GLY A 200 -0.12 1.44 -14.55
C GLY A 200 0.41 1.55 -13.12
N ARG A 201 1.09 2.65 -12.81
CA ARG A 201 1.70 2.85 -11.49
C ARG A 201 1.04 4.00 -10.77
N ILE A 202 0.62 3.74 -9.54
CA ILE A 202 0.03 4.76 -8.67
C ILE A 202 0.83 4.80 -7.37
N SER A 203 1.23 6.02 -7.01
CA SER A 203 1.93 6.28 -5.78
C SER A 203 1.07 7.22 -4.94
N PRO A 204 0.42 6.72 -3.87
CA PRO A 204 -0.36 7.53 -2.96
C PRO A 204 0.39 8.79 -2.51
N SER A 205 -0.10 9.96 -2.93
CA SER A 205 0.48 11.24 -2.50
C SER A 205 0.21 11.51 -1.02
N PRO A 206 1.07 12.29 -0.34
CA PRO A 206 0.78 12.78 1.01
C PRO A 206 -0.61 13.42 1.06
N LEU A 207 -1.29 13.22 2.18
CA LEU A 207 -2.60 13.81 2.42
C LEU A 207 -2.49 15.33 2.51
N ASN A 208 -3.47 16.04 1.96
CA ASN A 208 -3.49 17.49 2.00
C ASN A 208 -3.72 17.97 3.44
N TYR A 209 -2.95 18.97 3.85
CA TYR A 209 -3.06 19.57 5.18
C TYR A 209 -4.46 20.14 5.48
N TYR A 210 -5.10 20.79 4.50
CA TYR A 210 -6.44 21.36 4.66
C TYR A 210 -7.49 20.27 4.83
N ASP A 211 -7.39 19.18 4.07
CA ASP A 211 -8.31 18.05 4.18
C ASP A 211 -8.14 17.36 5.54
N ILE A 212 -6.90 17.11 5.98
CA ILE A 212 -6.61 16.60 7.32
C ILE A 212 -7.26 17.48 8.40
N ARG A 213 -7.03 18.79 8.31
CA ARG A 213 -7.55 19.75 9.30
C ARG A 213 -9.08 19.75 9.32
N ALA A 214 -9.72 19.78 8.15
CA ALA A 214 -11.17 19.73 8.03
C ALA A 214 -11.73 18.43 8.63
N GLN A 215 -11.08 17.31 8.34
CA GLN A 215 -11.51 16.01 8.80
C GLN A 215 -11.33 15.82 10.31
N TYR A 216 -10.23 16.30 10.89
CA TYR A 216 -10.07 16.34 12.34
C TYR A 216 -11.10 17.26 12.99
N GLN A 217 -11.36 18.44 12.42
CA GLN A 217 -12.37 19.36 12.93
C GLN A 217 -13.74 18.68 12.97
N GLN A 218 -14.12 17.98 11.90
CA GLN A 218 -15.41 17.29 11.83
C GLN A 218 -15.49 16.13 12.83
N ALA A 219 -14.49 15.24 12.84
CA ALA A 219 -14.50 14.06 13.69
C ALA A 219 -14.39 14.42 15.18
N LEU A 220 -13.41 15.22 15.56
CA LEU A 220 -13.15 15.52 16.98
C LEU A 220 -14.22 16.44 17.60
N LYS A 221 -14.90 17.27 16.81
CA LYS A 221 -16.03 18.08 17.30
C LYS A 221 -17.22 17.24 17.78
N VAL A 222 -17.36 16.01 17.29
CA VAL A 222 -18.34 15.04 17.80
C VAL A 222 -17.97 14.57 19.22
N ARG A 223 -16.67 14.45 19.52
CA ARG A 223 -16.16 14.04 20.84
C ARG A 223 -16.09 15.23 21.82
N ASP A 224 -15.64 16.38 21.35
CA ASP A 224 -15.51 17.62 22.13
C ASP A 224 -16.03 18.80 21.29
N PRO A 225 -17.30 19.21 21.50
CA PRO A 225 -17.91 20.30 20.73
C PRO A 225 -17.18 21.65 20.85
N GLU A 226 -16.38 21.83 21.90
CA GLU A 226 -15.66 23.07 22.22
C GLU A 226 -14.19 23.03 21.75
N ILE A 227 -13.77 21.98 21.04
CA ILE A 227 -12.38 21.85 20.57
C ILE A 227 -11.95 23.08 19.76
N SER A 228 -10.84 23.70 20.18
CA SER A 228 -10.38 24.92 19.56
C SER A 228 -9.77 24.67 18.17
N PRO A 229 -9.93 25.59 17.21
CA PRO A 229 -9.30 25.48 15.89
C PRO A 229 -7.77 25.38 15.95
N GLU A 230 -7.14 25.90 17.01
CA GLU A 230 -5.70 25.85 17.21
C GLU A 230 -5.21 24.43 17.53
N VAL A 231 -5.94 23.71 18.38
CA VAL A 231 -5.66 22.31 18.71
C VAL A 231 -5.78 21.43 17.47
N VAL A 232 -6.85 21.63 16.68
CA VAL A 232 -7.04 20.92 15.41
C VAL A 232 -5.90 21.22 14.42
N ARG A 233 -5.48 22.48 14.33
CA ARG A 233 -4.31 22.88 13.52
C ARG A 233 -3.05 22.15 13.97
N ARG A 234 -2.79 22.09 15.28
CA ARG A 234 -1.61 21.39 15.82
C ARG A 234 -1.65 19.90 15.49
N ALA A 235 -2.81 19.25 15.64
CA ALA A 235 -2.97 17.84 15.28
C ALA A 235 -2.73 17.60 13.77
N ALA A 236 -3.25 18.47 12.91
CA ALA A 236 -3.02 18.38 11.46
C ALA A 236 -1.53 18.48 11.12
N LEU A 237 -0.81 19.43 11.71
CA LEU A 237 0.64 19.59 11.50
C LEU A 237 1.45 18.38 11.99
N LEU A 238 1.07 17.76 13.11
CA LEU A 238 1.75 16.57 13.65
C LEU A 238 1.56 15.31 12.80
N SER A 239 0.52 15.27 11.97
CA SER A 239 0.32 14.18 11.02
C SER A 239 1.14 14.31 9.74
N ASP A 240 1.55 15.54 9.38
CA ASP A 240 2.38 15.91 8.22
C ASP A 240 2.03 15.16 6.91
N GLY A 241 0.74 14.94 6.64
CA GLY A 241 0.28 14.28 5.42
C GLY A 241 0.43 12.75 5.42
N TYR A 242 0.95 12.13 6.48
CA TYR A 242 1.13 10.68 6.57
C TYR A 242 -0.14 10.00 7.10
N ALA A 243 -0.75 9.12 6.31
CA ALA A 243 -2.06 8.56 6.59
C ALA A 243 -2.13 7.74 7.88
N TYR A 244 -1.11 6.94 8.18
CA TYR A 244 -1.03 6.22 9.44
C TYR A 244 -0.92 7.17 10.65
N ALA A 245 -0.08 8.19 10.56
CA ALA A 245 0.03 9.23 11.59
C ALA A 245 -1.30 9.97 11.82
N PHE A 246 -2.04 10.28 10.75
CA PHE A 246 -3.37 10.86 10.82
C PHE A 246 -4.35 9.96 11.60
N GLN A 247 -4.41 8.67 11.29
CA GLN A 247 -5.29 7.73 11.99
C GLN A 247 -4.87 7.53 13.45
N LEU A 248 -3.57 7.36 13.70
CA LEU A 248 -3.05 7.10 15.02
C LEU A 248 -3.23 8.30 15.96
N LEU A 249 -2.90 9.51 15.50
CA LEU A 249 -3.05 10.70 16.32
C LEU A 249 -4.53 10.98 16.60
N GLY A 250 -5.41 10.84 15.61
CA GLY A 250 -6.85 10.95 15.80
C GLY A 250 -7.39 9.94 16.82
N TYR A 251 -6.91 8.68 16.73
CA TYR A 251 -7.27 7.62 17.67
C TYR A 251 -6.84 7.97 19.10
N LEU A 252 -5.58 8.33 19.31
CA LEU A 252 -5.04 8.67 20.64
C LEU A 252 -5.70 9.93 21.21
N LEU A 253 -5.98 10.92 20.36
CA LEU A 253 -6.75 12.08 20.77
C LEU A 253 -8.10 11.61 21.26
N TRP A 254 -8.88 10.90 20.45
CA TRP A 254 -10.22 10.42 20.79
C TRP A 254 -10.27 9.58 22.09
N GLU A 255 -9.30 8.69 22.30
CA GLU A 255 -9.21 7.85 23.51
C GLU A 255 -8.64 8.58 24.74
N SER A 256 -8.16 9.83 24.60
CA SER A 256 -7.68 10.60 25.73
C SER A 256 -8.74 10.69 26.83
N PRO A 257 -8.39 10.51 28.12
CA PRO A 257 -9.32 10.61 29.24
C PRO A 257 -9.81 12.04 29.49
N ASP A 258 -9.17 13.05 28.89
CA ASP A 258 -9.53 14.45 29.10
C ASP A 258 -10.95 14.75 28.62
N LYS A 259 -11.71 15.50 29.41
CA LYS A 259 -13.05 15.95 28.99
C LYS A 259 -12.99 16.84 27.75
N HIS A 260 -12.02 17.75 27.71
CA HIS A 260 -11.77 18.66 26.59
C HIS A 260 -10.39 18.42 26.00
N ILE A 261 -10.31 18.35 24.67
CA ILE A 261 -9.04 18.18 23.97
C ILE A 261 -8.35 19.54 23.88
N THR A 262 -7.21 19.66 24.54
CA THR A 262 -6.41 20.89 24.57
C THR A 262 -4.99 20.66 24.04
N MET A 263 -4.16 21.71 24.00
CA MET A 263 -2.73 21.55 23.70
C MET A 263 -2.04 20.62 24.72
N LYS A 264 -2.43 20.68 25.99
CA LYS A 264 -1.89 19.79 27.03
C LYS A 264 -2.22 18.32 26.75
N THR A 265 -3.40 18.05 26.20
CA THR A 265 -3.80 16.71 25.76
C THR A 265 -2.89 16.20 24.64
N ILE A 266 -2.55 17.06 23.67
CA ILE A 266 -1.60 16.70 22.61
C ILE A 266 -0.23 16.40 23.21
N ASP A 267 0.26 17.25 24.11
CA ASP A 267 1.56 17.08 24.75
C ASP A 267 1.61 15.78 25.58
N SER A 268 0.51 15.42 26.26
CA SER A 268 0.45 14.21 27.08
C SER A 268 0.43 12.91 26.26
N ILE A 269 -0.21 12.90 25.07
CA ILE A 269 -0.23 11.72 24.19
C ILE A 269 1.00 11.63 23.28
N GLN A 270 1.78 12.72 23.16
CA GLN A 270 2.89 12.78 22.21
C GLN A 270 3.94 11.66 22.41
N PRO A 271 4.34 11.27 23.64
CA PRO A 271 5.25 10.14 23.83
C PRO A 271 4.70 8.82 23.27
N GLU A 272 3.43 8.51 23.54
CA GLU A 272 2.77 7.29 23.04
C GLU A 272 2.61 7.33 21.51
N TYR A 273 2.24 8.48 20.96
CA TYR A 273 2.17 8.70 19.52
C TYR A 273 3.51 8.42 18.84
N GLN A 274 4.60 8.98 19.37
CA GLN A 274 5.95 8.75 18.85
C GLN A 274 6.34 7.27 18.98
N ALA A 275 6.11 6.64 20.15
CA ALA A 275 6.44 5.24 20.38
C ALA A 275 5.72 4.29 19.41
N GLN A 276 4.43 4.53 19.14
CA GLN A 276 3.65 3.73 18.20
C GLN A 276 4.07 3.95 16.74
N LEU A 277 4.39 5.20 16.34
CA LEU A 277 4.98 5.47 15.02
C LEU A 277 6.31 4.72 14.84
N SER A 278 7.19 4.79 15.84
CA SER A 278 8.47 4.09 15.86
C SER A 278 8.28 2.59 15.67
N ARG A 279 7.50 1.97 16.57
CA ARG A 279 7.29 0.51 16.64
C ARG A 279 6.58 -0.06 15.41
N ASN A 280 5.53 0.60 14.96
CA ASN A 280 4.61 0.02 13.96
C ASN A 280 5.01 0.35 12.52
N ALA A 281 5.87 1.35 12.30
CA ALA A 281 6.25 1.79 10.97
C ALA A 281 7.75 2.06 10.82
N TYR A 282 8.33 2.92 11.66
CA TYR A 282 9.64 3.51 11.36
C TYR A 282 10.81 2.55 11.56
N SER A 283 10.80 1.74 12.61
CA SER A 283 11.82 0.71 12.85
C SER A 283 11.91 -0.24 11.66
N LYS A 284 10.76 -0.72 11.18
CA LYS A 284 10.71 -1.63 10.02
C LYS A 284 11.20 -0.98 8.74
N MET A 285 10.80 0.27 8.49
CA MET A 285 11.29 1.02 7.32
C MET A 285 12.81 1.19 7.36
N LEU A 286 13.38 1.48 8.54
CA LEU A 286 14.83 1.63 8.70
C LEU A 286 15.58 0.30 8.52
N GLU A 287 15.07 -0.80 9.07
CA GLU A 287 15.63 -2.15 8.89
C GLU A 287 15.66 -2.60 7.43
N GLU A 288 14.64 -2.25 6.66
CA GLU A 288 14.51 -2.63 5.24
C GLU A 288 15.46 -1.86 4.31
N LEU A 289 16.04 -0.75 4.80
CA LEU A 289 17.05 0.01 4.07
C LEU A 289 18.39 -0.73 4.00
N SER A 290 19.14 -0.47 2.92
CA SER A 290 20.54 -0.93 2.88
C SER A 290 21.38 -0.17 3.90
N ILE A 291 22.49 -0.75 4.35
CA ILE A 291 23.42 -0.14 5.33
C ILE A 291 23.82 1.28 4.91
N MET A 292 24.04 1.50 3.61
CA MET A 292 24.43 2.80 3.08
C MET A 292 23.26 3.80 3.08
N ASP A 293 22.03 3.35 2.83
CA ASP A 293 20.82 4.19 2.94
C ASP A 293 20.55 4.57 4.40
N GLN A 294 20.71 3.62 5.33
CA GLN A 294 20.62 3.86 6.78
C GLN A 294 21.64 4.93 7.22
N GLN A 295 22.90 4.80 6.77
CA GLN A 295 23.93 5.79 7.05
C GLN A 295 23.57 7.18 6.51
N PHE A 296 22.98 7.25 5.32
CA PHE A 296 22.54 8.51 4.71
C PHE A 296 21.45 9.19 5.54
N VAL A 297 20.38 8.47 5.90
CA VAL A 297 19.26 9.04 6.67
C VAL A 297 19.66 9.42 8.10
N ILE A 298 20.51 8.61 8.77
CA ILE A 298 21.04 8.94 10.10
C ILE A 298 21.94 10.19 10.04
N THR A 299 22.78 10.30 9.01
CA THR A 299 23.63 11.48 8.82
C THR A 299 22.80 12.74 8.55
N MET A 300 21.72 12.59 7.79
CA MET A 300 20.74 13.64 7.56
C MET A 300 20.03 14.06 8.86
N ALA A 301 19.65 13.12 9.72
CA ALA A 301 19.04 13.42 11.01
C ALA A 301 20.00 14.17 11.95
N LYS A 302 21.29 13.81 11.95
CA LYS A 302 22.36 14.46 12.72
C LYS A 302 22.90 15.76 12.08
N ALA A 303 22.29 16.24 10.99
CA ALA A 303 22.68 17.52 10.42
C ALA A 303 22.22 18.68 11.34
N SER A 304 23.07 19.69 11.46
CA SER A 304 22.79 20.90 12.25
C SER A 304 21.73 21.78 11.60
N GLU A 305 21.58 21.70 10.28
CA GLU A 305 20.55 22.39 9.51
C GLU A 305 19.36 21.47 9.21
N TYR A 306 18.17 22.05 9.05
CA TYR A 306 16.98 21.36 8.53
C TYR A 306 16.04 22.36 7.86
N PRO A 307 15.55 22.13 6.63
CA PRO A 307 15.91 21.06 5.70
C PRO A 307 17.41 21.01 5.37
N VAL A 308 17.93 19.81 5.08
CA VAL A 308 19.37 19.54 4.95
C VAL A 308 19.83 19.76 3.51
N SER A 309 20.89 20.52 3.30
CA SER A 309 21.51 20.70 1.99
C SER A 309 22.29 19.46 1.55
N THR A 310 22.27 19.16 0.25
CA THR A 310 23.10 18.10 -0.34
C THR A 310 24.59 18.37 -0.19
N SER A 311 24.99 19.65 -0.12
CA SER A 311 26.36 20.08 0.22
C SER A 311 26.77 19.67 1.63
N CYS A 312 25.90 19.84 2.63
CA CYS A 312 26.16 19.41 4.00
C CYS A 312 26.33 17.89 4.08
N LEU A 313 25.43 17.14 3.42
CA LEU A 313 25.52 15.67 3.35
C LEU A 313 26.81 15.21 2.67
N ARG A 314 27.21 15.87 1.58
CA ARG A 314 28.48 15.59 0.88
C ARG A 314 29.68 15.71 1.82
N THR A 315 29.73 16.79 2.60
CA THR A 315 30.80 17.05 3.56
C THR A 315 30.80 16.05 4.71
N LYS A 316 29.64 15.79 5.33
CA LYS A 316 29.51 14.86 6.46
C LYS A 316 29.81 13.40 6.07
N LEU A 317 29.35 12.95 4.90
CA LEU A 317 29.58 11.59 4.40
C LEU A 317 30.96 11.42 3.74
N LYS A 318 31.66 12.53 3.42
CA LYS A 318 32.91 12.53 2.65
C LYS A 318 32.78 11.77 1.31
N LYS A 319 31.68 11.99 0.58
CA LYS A 319 31.38 11.31 -0.70
C LYS A 319 31.28 12.30 -1.86
N LYS A 320 31.44 11.81 -3.09
CA LYS A 320 31.33 12.62 -4.32
C LYS A 320 29.86 12.99 -4.61
N PRO A 321 29.59 14.07 -5.37
CA PRO A 321 28.23 14.48 -5.73
C PRO A 321 27.38 13.38 -6.39
N GLY A 322 27.97 12.56 -7.27
CA GLY A 322 27.26 11.45 -7.93
C GLY A 322 26.73 10.41 -6.94
N TYR A 323 27.51 10.12 -5.89
CA TYR A 323 27.06 9.25 -4.79
C TYR A 323 25.85 9.87 -4.09
N ILE A 324 25.94 11.12 -3.66
CA ILE A 324 24.82 11.81 -2.99
C ILE A 324 23.56 11.83 -3.88
N GLY A 325 23.73 12.07 -5.19
CA GLY A 325 22.63 12.06 -6.16
C GLY A 325 21.93 10.71 -6.28
N MET A 326 22.69 9.61 -6.31
CA MET A 326 22.15 8.25 -6.38
C MET A 326 21.29 7.92 -5.15
N TYR A 327 21.84 8.12 -3.94
CA TYR A 327 21.13 7.83 -2.68
C TYR A 327 19.94 8.76 -2.47
N ARG A 328 20.08 10.05 -2.84
CA ARG A 328 18.96 10.99 -2.86
C ARG A 328 17.81 10.47 -3.73
N ARG A 329 18.10 10.04 -4.97
CA ARG A 329 17.06 9.54 -5.88
C ARG A 329 16.37 8.31 -5.28
N ARG A 330 17.17 7.33 -4.85
CA ARG A 330 16.67 6.08 -4.24
C ARG A 330 15.78 6.32 -3.03
N LEU A 331 16.17 7.23 -2.12
CA LEU A 331 15.40 7.53 -0.90
C LEU A 331 14.15 8.39 -1.16
N ILE A 332 14.12 9.15 -2.27
CA ILE A 332 12.91 9.83 -2.75
C ILE A 332 11.96 8.80 -3.36
N ASP A 333 12.48 7.89 -4.18
CA ASP A 333 11.69 6.81 -4.79
C ASP A 333 11.11 5.87 -3.71
N SER A 334 11.86 5.65 -2.63
CA SER A 334 11.39 4.97 -1.43
C SER A 334 10.59 5.88 -0.48
N GLN A 335 10.20 7.08 -0.88
CA GLN A 335 9.34 8.02 -0.12
C GLN A 335 9.79 8.34 1.32
N LEU A 336 11.06 8.14 1.69
CA LEU A 336 11.55 8.47 3.04
C LEU A 336 11.98 9.93 3.16
N ILE A 337 12.46 10.50 2.06
CA ILE A 337 12.84 11.90 1.96
C ILE A 337 12.15 12.57 0.78
N THR A 338 12.05 13.89 0.83
CA THR A 338 11.45 14.70 -0.24
C THR A 338 12.27 15.99 -0.44
N PRO A 339 12.32 16.54 -1.67
CA PRO A 339 12.91 17.85 -1.91
C PRO A 339 12.25 18.95 -1.08
N ALA A 340 13.05 19.89 -0.57
CA ALA A 340 12.61 21.01 0.27
C ALA A 340 13.25 22.33 -0.18
N GLY A 341 13.18 22.61 -1.48
CA GLY A 341 13.86 23.72 -2.14
C GLY A 341 15.16 23.32 -2.85
N TYR A 342 15.84 24.29 -3.44
CA TYR A 342 17.02 24.04 -4.28
C TYR A 342 18.14 23.36 -3.48
N GLY A 343 18.47 22.13 -3.87
CA GLY A 343 19.52 21.33 -3.23
C GLY A 343 19.24 20.91 -1.79
N LYS A 344 18.01 21.04 -1.29
CA LYS A 344 17.65 20.70 0.10
C LYS A 344 16.69 19.53 0.19
N LEU A 345 16.78 18.78 1.30
CA LEU A 345 16.03 17.57 1.58
C LEU A 345 15.41 17.64 2.98
N LYS A 346 14.18 17.15 3.11
CA LYS A 346 13.52 16.88 4.40
C LYS A 346 13.00 15.46 4.45
N PHE A 347 12.74 14.93 5.64
CA PHE A 347 12.04 13.66 5.77
C PHE A 347 10.57 13.84 5.35
N THR A 348 10.03 12.80 4.71
CA THR A 348 8.61 12.76 4.30
C THR A 348 7.71 12.39 5.47
N LEU A 349 8.24 11.65 6.45
CA LEU A 349 7.48 11.09 7.57
C LEU A 349 7.55 12.00 8.81
N PRO A 350 6.42 12.24 9.51
CA PRO A 350 6.39 13.09 10.70
C PRO A 350 7.24 12.49 11.81
N LEU A 351 7.99 13.34 12.53
CA LEU A 351 8.84 12.94 13.65
C LEU A 351 9.93 11.90 13.31
N PHE A 352 10.15 11.56 12.04
CA PHE A 352 11.13 10.54 11.66
C PHE A 352 12.57 10.98 11.96
N LYS A 353 12.87 12.28 11.85
CA LYS A 353 14.14 12.85 12.34
C LYS A 353 14.35 12.53 13.82
N GLN A 354 13.32 12.72 14.64
CA GLN A 354 13.38 12.51 16.09
C GLN A 354 13.58 11.03 16.40
N PHE A 355 12.80 10.16 15.76
CA PHE A 355 12.98 8.70 15.84
C PHE A 355 14.42 8.26 15.53
N LEU A 356 15.03 8.79 14.46
CA LEU A 356 16.41 8.42 14.10
C LEU A 356 17.46 8.86 15.14
N LEU A 357 17.21 9.97 15.85
CA LEU A 357 18.10 10.49 16.88
C LEU A 357 17.93 9.73 18.20
N ASP A 358 16.71 9.38 18.56
CA ASP A 358 16.38 8.76 19.85
C ASP A 358 16.64 7.24 19.82
N ASP A 359 16.09 6.54 18.83
CA ASP A 359 16.04 5.07 18.79
C ASP A 359 16.80 4.50 17.60
N GLY A 360 16.59 5.08 16.41
CA GLY A 360 16.97 4.47 15.14
C GLY A 360 18.47 4.19 14.99
N GLN A 361 19.32 5.04 15.56
CA GLN A 361 20.77 4.84 15.53
C GLN A 361 21.28 3.63 16.33
N TYR A 362 20.46 3.11 17.26
CA TYR A 362 20.78 1.94 18.08
C TYR A 362 20.18 0.64 17.51
N LEU A 363 19.13 0.76 16.69
CA LEU A 363 18.46 -0.38 16.05
C LEU A 363 19.26 -0.96 14.89
N VAL A 364 20.14 -0.15 14.29
CA VAL A 364 21.03 -0.58 13.21
C VAL A 364 22.47 -0.44 13.70
N ASN A 365 23.36 -1.34 13.28
CA ASN A 365 24.80 -1.29 13.60
C ASN A 365 25.46 -0.07 12.91
N TYR A 366 25.10 1.14 13.34
CA TYR A 366 25.65 2.37 12.85
C TYR A 366 27.04 2.54 13.47
N THR A 367 28.07 2.18 12.72
CA THR A 367 29.44 2.56 13.07
C THR A 367 29.65 4.00 12.57
N PRO A 368 29.70 5.03 13.45
CA PRO A 368 30.24 6.32 13.03
C PRO A 368 31.63 6.06 12.47
N PHE A 369 32.04 6.74 11.39
CA PHE A 369 33.39 6.59 10.84
C PHE A 369 34.42 6.75 11.96
N VAL A 370 34.87 5.62 12.53
CA VAL A 370 36.03 5.56 13.39
C VAL A 370 37.16 6.00 12.48
N LYS A 371 37.91 7.00 12.94
CA LYS A 371 39.13 7.46 12.29
C LYS A 371 39.98 6.22 12.00
N LEU A 372 40.05 5.80 10.74
CA LEU A 372 41.27 5.19 10.26
C LEU A 372 42.26 6.35 10.22
N SER A 373 43.01 6.45 11.31
CA SER A 373 44.19 7.29 11.49
C SER A 373 45.19 7.05 10.38
#